data_AF-A0A432VPX2-F1
#
_entry.id   AF-A0A432VPX2-F1
#
_cell.length_a   1.000
_cell.length_b   1.000
_cell.length_c   1.000
_cell.angle_alpha   90.00
_cell.angle_beta   90.00
_cell.angle_gamma   90.00
#
_symmetry.space_group_name_H-M   'P 1'
#
loop_
_entity.id
_entity.type
_entity.pdbx_description
1 polymer ?
#
loop_
_entity_poly.entity_id
_entity_poly.type
_entity_poly.pdbx_seq_one_letter_code
_entity_poly.pdbx_strand_id
1 'polypeptide(L)'
;MQELNLILALNSKIGLEVAGTTYIRDNSTVEGFFSRTEMPKFGVLWDINDTLLNAQGLLDAISLSIVNNLPASGHLTGHSLGAWRANNLLRTGHIQSATLLSLPGFAYPAAGSNGSCASMDMICGTRAMTLMRPGTRNVSSPSWWNWLGRNHKICTVSGYQENWEGAC
;
A
#
# COMPACT_ATOMS: atom_id res chain seq x y z
N MET A 1 21.79 -10.94 9.92
CA MET A 1 20.56 -10.82 9.11
C MET A 1 19.33 -11.33 9.88
N GLN A 2 19.33 -12.57 10.39
CA GLN A 2 18.16 -13.11 11.13
C GLN A 2 17.80 -12.36 12.41
N GLU A 3 18.78 -11.95 13.22
CA GLU A 3 18.52 -11.19 14.46
C GLU A 3 17.94 -9.78 14.19
N LEU A 4 18.45 -9.08 13.18
CA LEU A 4 17.89 -7.79 12.76
C LEU A 4 16.45 -7.96 12.28
N ASN A 5 16.17 -8.99 11.47
CA ASN A 5 14.82 -9.26 10.98
C ASN A 5 13.85 -9.62 12.10
N LEU A 6 14.33 -10.32 13.13
CA LEU A 6 13.55 -10.58 14.34
C LEU A 6 13.23 -9.28 15.10
N ILE A 7 14.21 -8.38 15.26
CA ILE A 7 14.00 -7.08 15.90
C ILE A 7 12.99 -6.24 15.10
N LEU A 8 13.13 -6.19 13.78
CA LEU A 8 12.20 -5.46 12.91
C LEU A 8 10.78 -6.06 13.01
N ALA A 9 10.64 -7.39 13.02
CA ALA A 9 9.35 -8.05 13.18
C ALA A 9 8.71 -7.80 14.55
N LEU A 10 9.50 -7.83 15.63
CA LEU A 10 9.03 -7.46 16.97
C LEU A 10 8.61 -5.99 17.03
N ASN A 11 9.41 -5.09 16.45
CA ASN A 11 9.09 -3.67 16.39
C ASN A 11 7.81 -3.41 15.59
N SER A 12 7.59 -4.15 14.50
CA SER A 12 6.36 -4.11 13.71
C SER A 12 5.13 -4.50 14.54
N LYS A 13 5.23 -5.56 15.35
CA LYS A 13 4.15 -5.98 16.26
C LYS A 13 3.85 -4.93 17.33
N ILE A 14 4.88 -4.31 17.90
CA ILE A 14 4.70 -3.18 18.84
C ILE A 14 3.97 -2.03 18.13
N GLY A 15 4.35 -1.73 16.88
CA GLY A 15 3.69 -0.71 16.09
C GLY A 15 2.22 -1.00 15.82
N LEU A 16 1.87 -2.26 15.54
CA LEU A 16 0.48 -2.66 15.35
C LEU A 16 -0.33 -2.46 16.64
N GLU A 17 0.21 -2.85 17.79
CA GLU A 17 -0.45 -2.69 19.09
C GLU A 17 -0.61 -1.22 19.51
N VAL A 18 0.44 -0.41 19.29
CA VAL A 18 0.50 0.97 19.80
C VAL A 18 -0.15 1.96 18.84
N ALA A 19 0.18 1.86 17.54
CA ALA A 19 -0.25 2.83 16.56
C ALA A 19 -1.46 2.36 15.75
N GLY A 20 -1.84 1.08 15.88
CA GLY A 20 -2.94 0.48 15.15
C GLY A 20 -2.54 -0.10 13.80
N THR A 21 -3.55 -0.51 13.03
CA THR A 21 -3.41 -1.08 11.69
C THR A 21 -3.66 -0.04 10.60
N THR A 22 -3.24 -0.33 9.37
CA THR A 22 -3.69 0.40 8.16
C THR A 22 -4.65 -0.43 7.31
N TYR A 23 -5.04 -1.62 7.77
CA TYR A 23 -6.00 -2.50 7.10
C TYR A 23 -7.43 -2.22 7.57
N ILE A 24 -8.31 -1.88 6.62
CA ILE A 24 -9.74 -1.70 6.85
C ILE A 24 -10.46 -2.93 6.32
N ARG A 25 -10.82 -3.82 7.25
CA ARG A 25 -11.40 -5.13 6.93
C ARG A 25 -12.70 -5.04 6.13
N ASP A 26 -13.59 -4.13 6.52
CA ASP A 26 -14.94 -4.04 5.93
C ASP A 26 -14.89 -3.68 4.44
N ASN A 27 -13.87 -2.93 4.03
CA ASN A 27 -13.67 -2.50 2.64
C ASN A 27 -12.58 -3.30 1.92
N SER A 28 -11.97 -4.29 2.59
CA SER A 28 -10.81 -5.03 2.08
C SER A 28 -9.68 -4.12 1.57
N THR A 29 -9.46 -2.98 2.24
CA THR A 29 -8.49 -1.97 1.81
C THR A 29 -7.31 -1.83 2.75
N VAL A 30 -6.14 -1.51 2.21
CA VAL A 30 -4.91 -1.23 2.97
C VAL A 30 -4.41 0.16 2.64
N GLU A 31 -4.37 1.03 3.65
CA GLU A 31 -3.94 2.42 3.50
C GLU A 31 -2.42 2.60 3.61
N GLY A 32 -1.98 3.81 3.23
CA GLY A 32 -0.58 4.21 3.10
C GLY A 32 0.04 4.79 4.38
N PHE A 33 1.11 5.58 4.24
CA PHE A 33 1.69 6.29 5.38
C PHE A 33 0.67 7.21 6.05
N PHE A 34 0.82 7.41 7.35
CA PHE A 34 -0.02 8.31 8.15
C PHE A 34 -1.50 7.93 8.23
N SER A 35 -1.83 6.65 8.04
CA SER A 35 -3.20 6.15 8.06
C SER A 35 -3.53 5.22 9.22
N ARG A 36 -2.57 4.99 10.13
CA ARG A 36 -2.82 4.05 11.22
C ARG A 36 -3.96 4.52 12.12
N THR A 37 -4.81 3.60 12.56
CA THR A 37 -6.07 3.91 13.26
C THR A 37 -5.89 4.67 14.57
N GLU A 38 -4.85 4.36 15.36
CA GLU A 38 -4.68 4.95 16.70
C GLU A 38 -3.75 6.17 16.69
N MET A 39 -2.64 6.10 15.94
CA MET A 39 -1.63 7.16 15.92
C MET A 39 -1.18 7.51 14.49
N PRO A 40 -2.00 8.18 13.67
CA PRO A 40 -1.66 8.49 12.29
C PRO A 40 -0.31 9.20 12.12
N LYS A 41 -0.04 10.26 12.91
CA LYS A 41 1.19 11.08 12.74
C LYS A 41 2.47 10.38 13.21
N PHE A 42 2.40 9.62 14.30
CA PHE A 42 3.55 8.94 14.90
C PHE A 42 3.76 7.52 14.36
N GLY A 43 2.70 6.94 13.78
CA GLY A 43 2.67 5.64 13.10
C GLY A 43 3.70 5.50 11.99
N VAL A 44 4.14 6.63 11.41
CA VAL A 44 5.13 6.69 10.33
C VAL A 44 6.46 5.99 10.69
N LEU A 45 6.87 6.03 11.96
CA LEU A 45 8.10 5.35 12.40
C LEU A 45 8.00 3.84 12.19
N TRP A 46 6.85 3.26 12.52
CA TRP A 46 6.59 1.84 12.29
C TRP A 46 6.30 1.55 10.82
N ASP A 47 5.71 2.47 10.07
CA ASP A 47 5.56 2.31 8.63
C ASP A 47 6.91 2.23 7.90
N ILE A 48 7.93 2.95 8.38
CA ILE A 48 9.33 2.81 7.89
C ILE A 48 9.89 1.43 8.25
N ASN A 49 9.68 0.96 9.49
CA ASN A 49 10.09 -0.38 9.89
C ASN A 49 9.44 -1.48 9.02
N ASP A 50 8.13 -1.37 8.79
CA ASP A 50 7.35 -2.30 7.97
C ASP A 50 7.76 -2.26 6.49
N THR A 51 8.13 -1.08 6.00
CA THR A 51 8.73 -0.89 4.67
C THR A 51 10.03 -1.69 4.53
N LEU A 52 10.90 -1.68 5.55
CA LEU A 52 12.15 -2.45 5.52
C LEU A 52 11.93 -3.97 5.52
N LEU A 53 10.89 -4.46 6.19
CA LEU A 53 10.50 -5.87 6.12
C LEU A 53 9.97 -6.22 4.73
N ASN A 54 9.05 -5.41 4.19
CA ASN A 54 8.49 -5.60 2.85
C ASN A 54 9.55 -5.53 1.75
N ALA A 55 10.55 -4.66 1.88
CA ALA A 55 11.69 -4.58 0.97
C ALA A 55 12.47 -5.89 0.87
N GLN A 56 12.51 -6.65 1.97
CA GLN A 56 13.16 -7.95 2.05
C GLN A 56 12.23 -9.11 1.65
N GLY A 57 10.97 -8.82 1.28
CA GLY A 57 9.94 -9.84 1.04
C GLY A 57 9.41 -10.50 2.31
N LEU A 58 9.71 -9.93 3.49
CA LEU A 58 9.20 -10.42 4.77
C LEU A 58 7.86 -9.75 5.08
N LEU A 59 6.98 -10.49 5.77
CA LEU A 59 5.70 -9.96 6.22
C LEU A 59 5.89 -9.11 7.48
N ASP A 60 5.42 -7.87 7.41
CA ASP A 60 5.23 -7.03 8.60
C ASP A 60 3.98 -7.47 9.40
N ALA A 61 3.78 -6.90 10.58
CA ALA A 61 2.68 -7.25 11.47
C ALA A 61 1.30 -6.91 10.88
N ILE A 62 1.17 -5.84 10.09
CA ILE A 62 -0.07 -5.50 9.39
C ILE A 62 -0.36 -6.56 8.32
N SER A 63 0.64 -6.94 7.53
CA SER A 63 0.55 -7.99 6.51
C SER A 63 0.16 -9.33 7.14
N LEU A 64 0.73 -9.69 8.29
CA LEU A 64 0.32 -10.87 9.06
C LEU A 64 -1.13 -10.75 9.57
N SER A 65 -1.54 -9.57 10.05
CA SER A 65 -2.92 -9.34 10.49
C SER A 65 -3.93 -9.49 9.35
N ILE A 66 -3.56 -9.08 8.14
CA ILE A 66 -4.34 -9.24 6.92
C ILE A 66 -4.46 -10.72 6.57
N VAL A 67 -3.36 -11.48 6.57
CA VAL A 67 -3.37 -12.93 6.28
C VAL A 67 -4.30 -13.68 7.23
N ASN A 68 -4.34 -13.28 8.51
CA ASN A 68 -5.23 -13.88 9.50
C ASN A 68 -6.70 -13.43 9.38
N ASN A 69 -6.99 -12.40 8.59
CA ASN A 69 -8.31 -11.80 8.42
C ASN A 69 -8.64 -11.55 6.94
N LEU A 70 -8.20 -12.48 6.07
CA LEU A 70 -8.38 -12.33 4.64
C LEU A 70 -9.86 -12.22 4.26
N PRO A 71 -10.19 -11.35 3.29
CA PRO A 71 -11.54 -11.29 2.77
C PRO A 71 -11.86 -12.57 2.01
N ALA A 72 -13.14 -12.98 2.02
CA ALA A 72 -13.59 -14.19 1.34
C ALA A 72 -13.36 -14.13 -0.19
N SER A 73 -13.31 -12.92 -0.76
CA SER A 73 -12.99 -12.68 -2.17
C SER A 73 -11.53 -12.98 -2.52
N GLY A 74 -10.63 -13.03 -1.53
CA GLY A 74 -9.19 -13.11 -1.77
C GLY A 74 -8.63 -11.90 -2.52
N HIS A 75 -9.36 -10.78 -2.57
CA HIS A 75 -8.95 -9.54 -3.23
C HIS A 75 -8.62 -8.47 -2.20
N LEU A 76 -7.56 -7.68 -2.44
CA LEU A 76 -7.24 -6.50 -1.63
C LEU A 76 -6.98 -5.27 -2.49
N THR A 77 -7.49 -4.12 -2.06
CA THR A 77 -7.16 -2.83 -2.64
C THR A 77 -6.16 -2.10 -1.75
N GLY A 78 -4.98 -1.78 -2.25
CA GLY A 78 -3.97 -1.05 -1.50
C GLY A 78 -3.69 0.33 -2.09
N HIS A 79 -3.40 1.31 -1.23
CA HIS A 79 -2.91 2.62 -1.63
C HIS A 79 -1.51 2.91 -1.06
N SER A 80 -0.61 3.46 -1.88
CA SER A 80 0.76 3.83 -1.49
C SER A 80 1.51 2.67 -0.82
N LEU A 81 1.82 2.78 0.48
CA LEU A 81 2.48 1.70 1.21
C LEU A 81 1.60 0.45 1.32
N GLY A 82 0.28 0.64 1.48
CA GLY A 82 -0.70 -0.44 1.44
C GLY A 82 -0.75 -1.14 0.08
N ALA A 83 -0.56 -0.41 -1.03
CA ALA A 83 -0.43 -1.01 -2.36
C ALA A 83 0.80 -1.93 -2.42
N TRP A 84 1.91 -1.53 -1.81
CA TRP A 84 3.09 -2.38 -1.78
C TRP A 84 2.88 -3.64 -0.91
N ARG A 85 2.22 -3.50 0.25
CA ARG A 85 1.84 -4.66 1.09
C ARG A 85 0.95 -5.63 0.33
N ALA A 86 -0.12 -5.15 -0.30
CA ALA A 86 -1.01 -5.98 -1.12
C ALA A 86 -0.25 -6.66 -2.27
N ASN A 87 0.63 -5.93 -2.95
CA ASN A 87 1.48 -6.47 -4.00
C ASN A 87 2.40 -7.61 -3.52
N ASN A 88 2.99 -7.47 -2.33
CA ASN A 88 3.82 -8.51 -1.72
C ASN A 88 2.99 -9.73 -1.32
N LEU A 89 1.81 -9.54 -0.71
CA LEU A 89 0.90 -10.63 -0.36
C LEU A 89 0.42 -11.41 -1.60
N LEU A 90 0.21 -10.71 -2.72
CA LEU A 90 -0.12 -11.35 -4.00
C LEU A 90 1.05 -12.15 -4.55
N ARG A 91 2.27 -11.60 -4.51
CA ARG A 91 3.49 -12.29 -4.97
C ARG A 91 3.78 -13.57 -4.20
N THR A 92 3.50 -13.58 -2.90
CA THR A 92 3.72 -14.73 -2.03
C THR A 92 2.54 -15.70 -2.01
N GLY A 93 1.46 -15.41 -2.75
CA GLY A 93 0.31 -16.29 -2.90
C GLY A 93 -0.65 -16.29 -1.70
N HIS A 94 -0.60 -15.30 -0.82
CA HIS A 94 -1.56 -15.15 0.28
C HIS A 94 -2.91 -14.60 -0.19
N ILE A 95 -2.95 -13.89 -1.30
CA ILE A 95 -4.18 -13.38 -1.93
C ILE A 95 -4.20 -13.74 -3.42
N GLN A 96 -5.40 -13.73 -4.02
CA GLN A 96 -5.63 -14.17 -5.40
C GLN A 96 -5.49 -13.03 -6.41
N SER A 97 -5.85 -11.81 -6.00
CA SER A 97 -5.77 -10.63 -6.85
C SER A 97 -5.65 -9.36 -6.00
N ALA A 98 -5.17 -8.27 -6.59
CA ALA A 98 -5.03 -7.00 -5.89
C ALA A 98 -5.26 -5.79 -6.81
N THR A 99 -5.84 -4.74 -6.23
CA THR A 99 -5.89 -3.42 -6.85
C THR A 99 -4.84 -2.50 -6.23
N LEU A 100 -3.92 -1.99 -7.04
CA LEU A 100 -2.72 -1.29 -6.58
C LEU A 100 -2.75 0.19 -6.96
N LEU A 101 -3.20 1.04 -6.05
CA LEU A 101 -3.30 2.48 -6.25
C LEU A 101 -2.01 3.17 -5.78
N SER A 102 -1.37 3.93 -6.67
CA SER A 102 -0.08 4.56 -6.38
C SER A 102 0.99 3.58 -5.85
N LEU A 103 1.12 2.40 -6.46
CA LEU A 103 2.20 1.46 -6.11
C LEU A 103 3.57 2.15 -6.26
N PRO A 104 4.41 2.23 -5.20
CA PRO A 104 5.69 2.95 -5.25
C PRO A 104 6.55 2.54 -6.45
N GLY A 105 7.21 3.52 -7.08
CA GLY A 105 7.91 3.33 -8.36
C GLY A 105 9.00 2.26 -8.33
N PHE A 106 9.66 2.09 -7.18
CA PHE A 106 10.68 1.05 -6.99
C PHE A 106 10.10 -0.38 -6.89
N ALA A 107 8.79 -0.54 -6.70
CA ALA A 107 8.12 -1.84 -6.65
C ALA A 107 7.50 -2.17 -8.02
N TYR A 108 7.67 -3.40 -8.50
CA TYR A 108 7.02 -3.84 -9.73
C TYR A 108 5.66 -4.50 -9.44
N PRO A 109 4.59 -4.24 -10.21
CA PRO A 109 3.30 -4.89 -10.00
C PRO A 109 3.42 -6.42 -10.16
N ALA A 110 2.73 -7.17 -9.32
CA ALA A 110 2.65 -8.62 -9.36
C ALA A 110 1.69 -9.07 -10.46
N ALA A 111 1.91 -10.27 -11.01
CA ALA A 111 0.93 -10.89 -11.89
C ALA A 111 -0.40 -11.08 -11.15
N GLY A 112 -1.53 -10.82 -11.82
CA GLY A 112 -2.87 -10.84 -11.21
C GLY A 112 -3.24 -9.54 -10.48
N SER A 113 -2.38 -8.52 -10.50
CA SER A 113 -2.73 -7.18 -10.05
C SER A 113 -3.23 -6.29 -11.18
N ASN A 114 -4.13 -5.38 -10.85
CA ASN A 114 -4.47 -4.21 -11.66
C ASN A 114 -4.18 -2.97 -10.82
N GLY A 115 -3.73 -1.88 -11.43
CA GLY A 115 -3.27 -0.72 -10.68
C GLY A 115 -3.53 0.58 -11.42
N SER A 116 -3.40 1.67 -10.67
CA SER A 116 -3.51 3.02 -11.21
C SER A 116 -2.43 3.89 -10.61
N CYS A 117 -1.83 4.74 -11.44
CA CYS A 117 -0.87 5.77 -11.03
C CYS A 117 -1.27 7.09 -11.68
N ALA A 118 -1.42 8.14 -10.88
CA ALA A 118 -1.73 9.45 -11.40
C ALA A 118 -0.52 10.00 -12.15
N SER A 119 -0.79 10.71 -13.25
CA SER A 119 0.24 11.14 -14.22
C SER A 119 1.40 11.93 -13.59
N MET A 120 1.14 12.62 -12.49
CA MET A 120 2.10 13.44 -11.73
C MET A 120 2.23 13.01 -10.27
N ASP A 121 1.89 11.77 -9.96
CA ASP A 121 2.16 11.17 -8.65
C ASP A 121 3.60 10.65 -8.60
N MET A 122 4.46 11.35 -7.87
CA MET A 122 5.86 11.00 -7.75
C MET A 122 6.10 9.69 -7.00
N ILE A 123 5.17 9.26 -6.12
CA ILE A 123 5.35 8.04 -5.34
C ILE A 123 5.36 6.83 -6.27
N CYS A 124 4.43 6.76 -7.22
CA CYS A 124 4.39 5.68 -8.20
C CYS A 124 5.27 5.91 -9.43
N GLY A 125 6.08 6.97 -9.44
CA GLY A 125 7.02 7.28 -10.51
C GLY A 125 6.40 7.97 -11.71
N THR A 126 5.24 8.61 -11.53
CA THR A 126 4.52 9.40 -12.54
C THR A 126 4.10 8.58 -13.78
N ARG A 127 3.61 9.26 -14.81
CA ARG A 127 3.35 8.66 -16.12
C ARG A 127 4.57 7.93 -16.69
N ALA A 128 5.77 8.44 -16.44
CA ALA A 128 7.01 7.88 -16.99
C ALA A 128 7.21 6.41 -16.59
N MET A 129 7.10 6.10 -15.29
CA MET A 129 7.23 4.71 -14.83
C MET A 129 5.99 3.87 -15.14
N THR A 130 4.80 4.48 -15.20
CA THR A 130 3.56 3.76 -15.50
C THR A 130 3.58 3.07 -16.86
N LEU A 131 4.16 3.70 -17.88
CA LEU A 131 4.27 3.12 -19.23
C LEU A 131 5.09 1.81 -19.27
N MET A 132 5.97 1.59 -18.29
CA MET A 132 6.86 0.43 -18.22
C MET A 132 6.32 -0.66 -17.27
N ARG A 133 5.13 -0.47 -16.69
CA ARG A 133 4.57 -1.31 -15.62
C ARG A 133 3.27 -1.97 -16.09
N PRO A 134 3.31 -3.26 -16.46
CA PRO A 134 2.15 -4.04 -16.84
C PRO A 134 1.09 -4.01 -15.75
N GLY A 135 -0.18 -3.95 -16.15
CA GLY A 135 -1.29 -3.90 -15.21
C GLY A 135 -1.47 -2.55 -14.51
N THR A 136 -0.61 -1.54 -14.75
CA THR A 136 -0.77 -0.20 -14.18
C THR A 136 -1.30 0.79 -15.21
N ARG A 137 -2.47 1.37 -14.95
CA ARG A 137 -3.09 2.41 -15.77
C ARG A 137 -2.58 3.78 -15.36
N ASN A 138 -2.32 4.64 -16.34
CA ASN A 138 -2.06 6.05 -16.09
C ASN A 138 -3.40 6.80 -15.97
N VAL A 139 -3.62 7.47 -14.85
CA VAL A 139 -4.84 8.28 -14.61
C VAL A 139 -4.50 9.77 -14.50
N SER A 140 -5.51 10.62 -14.67
CA SER A 140 -5.33 12.07 -14.65
C SER A 140 -4.98 12.56 -13.24
N SER A 141 -3.99 13.46 -13.15
CA SER A 141 -3.67 14.15 -11.89
C SER A 141 -4.50 15.44 -11.76
N PRO A 142 -5.06 15.74 -10.57
CA PRO A 142 -5.88 16.93 -10.34
C PRO A 142 -5.08 18.23 -10.27
N SER A 143 -3.75 18.17 -10.23
CA SER A 143 -2.87 19.31 -10.05
C SER A 143 -1.53 19.08 -10.75
N TRP A 144 -0.91 20.16 -11.24
CA TRP A 144 0.39 20.06 -11.90
C TRP A 144 1.60 20.24 -10.95
N TRP A 145 1.41 20.86 -9.78
CA TRP A 145 2.49 21.20 -8.83
C TRP A 145 2.35 20.53 -7.47
N ASN A 146 1.12 20.29 -6.99
CA ASN A 146 0.86 19.67 -5.69
C ASN A 146 0.95 18.13 -5.74
N TRP A 147 2.18 17.63 -5.87
CA TRP A 147 2.47 16.21 -6.13
C TRP A 147 2.01 15.29 -4.99
N LEU A 148 2.34 15.59 -3.74
CA LEU A 148 1.96 14.72 -2.60
C LEU A 148 0.59 15.07 -2.02
N GLY A 149 0.21 16.34 -1.99
CA GLY A 149 -1.02 16.78 -1.33
C GLY A 149 -2.28 16.58 -2.16
N ARG A 150 -2.17 16.46 -3.50
CA ARG A 150 -3.32 16.24 -4.40
C ARG A 150 -3.11 15.13 -5.43
N ASN A 151 -1.90 14.92 -5.95
CA ASN A 151 -1.73 13.89 -6.99
C ASN A 151 -1.55 12.48 -6.41
N HIS A 152 -1.26 12.38 -5.12
CA HIS A 152 -1.06 11.11 -4.45
C HIS A 152 -2.28 10.64 -3.65
N LYS A 153 -3.15 11.54 -3.20
CA LYS A 153 -4.28 11.17 -2.32
C LYS A 153 -5.43 10.52 -3.07
N ILE A 154 -6.03 9.51 -2.45
CA ILE A 154 -7.23 8.83 -2.94
C ILE A 154 -8.35 9.84 -3.21
N CYS A 155 -8.63 10.70 -2.24
CA CYS A 155 -9.76 11.64 -2.24
C CYS A 155 -9.71 12.72 -3.33
N THR A 156 -8.57 12.88 -4.00
CA THR A 156 -8.36 13.94 -4.98
C THR A 156 -8.07 13.42 -6.38
N VAL A 157 -7.71 12.15 -6.53
CA VAL A 157 -7.46 11.52 -7.83
C VAL A 157 -8.65 10.65 -8.19
N SER A 158 -9.47 11.08 -9.16
CA SER A 158 -10.70 10.37 -9.54
C SER A 158 -10.46 8.90 -9.89
N GLY A 159 -9.39 8.60 -10.63
CA GLY A 159 -9.04 7.23 -10.99
C GLY A 159 -8.64 6.34 -9.81
N TYR A 160 -8.25 6.92 -8.67
CA TYR A 160 -8.08 6.17 -7.42
C TYR A 160 -9.42 5.91 -6.74
N GLN A 161 -10.31 6.90 -6.71
CA GLN A 161 -11.65 6.79 -6.10
C GLN A 161 -12.52 5.74 -6.77
N GLU A 162 -12.46 5.62 -8.10
CA GLU A 162 -13.19 4.60 -8.86
C GLU A 162 -12.91 3.16 -8.41
N ASN A 163 -11.76 2.95 -7.76
CA ASN A 163 -11.28 1.64 -7.34
C ASN A 163 -11.16 1.53 -5.81
N TRP A 164 -11.64 2.53 -5.06
CA TRP A 164 -11.51 2.59 -3.61
C TRP A 164 -12.89 2.60 -2.94
N GLU A 165 -13.18 1.56 -2.16
CA GLU A 165 -14.47 1.41 -1.49
C GLU A 165 -14.54 2.15 -0.14
N GLY A 166 -13.43 2.75 0.32
CA GLY A 166 -13.39 3.52 1.56
C GLY A 166 -13.87 4.97 1.41
N ALA A 167 -14.25 5.57 2.54
CA ALA A 167 -14.56 6.99 2.61
C ALA A 167 -13.33 7.86 2.30
N CYS A 168 -13.58 9.06 1.79
CA CYS A 168 -12.58 10.06 1.44
C CYS A 168 -12.57 11.23 2.44
#